data_AF-A0A1B6EMA0-F1
#
_entry.id   AF-A0A1B6EMA0-F1
#
_cell.length_a   1.000
_cell.length_b   1.000
_cell.length_c   1.000
_cell.angle_alpha   90.00
_cell.angle_beta   90.00
_cell.angle_gamma   90.00
#
_symmetry.space_group_name_H-M   'P 1'
#
loop_
_entity.id
_entity.type
_entity.pdbx_description
1 polymer ?
#
loop_
_entity_poly.entity_id
_entity_poly.type
_entity_poly.pdbx_seq_one_letter_code
_entity_poly.pdbx_strand_id
1 'polypeptide(L)'
;MEKRRLPEWMQERAAARNVRKENQDPNERKVNERKPLLSFEGKLRYLYTVDDCCCVCEAILKKLETLEELIVGFDLEWPVDFRRGRGQGRTALIQFCPSQAVCYLFHVIEWHKLPKVFVNFISHPKVKLVGVNIRGDIWKLGRDFGISVTSIVENNTLELRHLANKVFSITDCWSLDRLVVYVLKQQLAKPE
;
A
#
# COMPACT_ATOMS: atom_id res chain seq x y z
N MET A 1 -20.96 -43.51 13.58
CA MET A 1 -20.59 -42.28 12.85
C MET A 1 -19.13 -42.40 12.47
N GLU A 2 -18.87 -42.61 11.18
CA GLU A 2 -17.52 -42.81 10.65
C GLU A 2 -16.79 -41.46 10.62
N LYS A 3 -15.62 -41.37 11.26
CA LYS A 3 -14.84 -40.13 11.33
C LYS A 3 -14.37 -39.77 9.92
N ARG A 4 -14.91 -38.66 9.37
CA ARG A 4 -14.46 -38.11 8.09
C ARG A 4 -12.95 -37.86 8.14
N ARG A 5 -12.19 -38.62 7.36
CA ARG A 5 -10.77 -38.37 7.11
C ARG A 5 -10.63 -37.35 5.98
N LEU A 6 -9.65 -36.46 6.10
CA LEU A 6 -9.31 -35.51 5.04
C LEU A 6 -8.77 -36.28 3.82
N PRO A 7 -9.04 -35.85 2.58
CA PRO A 7 -8.44 -36.43 1.38
C PRO A 7 -6.91 -36.37 1.44
N GLU A 8 -6.23 -37.37 0.86
CA GLU A 8 -4.76 -37.50 0.89
C GLU A 8 -4.03 -36.24 0.41
N TRP A 9 -4.48 -35.63 -0.69
CA TRP A 9 -3.89 -34.40 -1.22
C TRP A 9 -3.88 -33.23 -0.22
N MET A 10 -4.85 -33.19 0.70
CA MET A 10 -4.95 -32.17 1.73
C MET A 10 -4.03 -32.48 2.92
N GLN A 11 -3.83 -33.76 3.22
CA GLN A 11 -2.88 -34.22 4.24
C GLN A 11 -1.43 -33.99 3.77
N GLU A 12 -1.13 -34.29 2.50
CA GLU A 12 0.16 -34.03 1.87
C GLU A 12 0.51 -32.54 1.86
N ARG A 13 -0.46 -31.67 1.55
CA ARG A 13 -0.28 -30.21 1.65
C ARG A 13 0.01 -29.75 3.07
N ALA A 14 -0.67 -30.33 4.07
CA ALA A 14 -0.43 -30.01 5.47
C ALA A 14 0.97 -30.47 5.92
N ALA A 15 1.38 -31.67 5.52
CA ALA A 15 2.72 -32.22 5.77
C ALA A 15 3.81 -31.37 5.10
N ALA A 16 3.66 -31.01 3.82
CA ALA A 16 4.60 -30.16 3.10
C ALA A 16 4.74 -28.75 3.72
N ARG A 17 3.66 -28.23 4.32
CA ARG A 17 3.67 -26.96 5.05
C ARG A 17 4.40 -27.07 6.40
N ASN A 18 4.34 -28.23 7.05
CA ASN A 18 5.10 -28.50 8.28
C ASN A 18 6.60 -28.71 8.00
N VAL A 19 6.96 -29.42 6.93
CA VAL A 19 8.37 -29.57 6.50
C VAL A 19 9.01 -28.22 6.13
N ARG A 20 8.25 -27.31 5.50
CA ARG A 20 8.70 -25.93 5.25
C ARG A 20 8.91 -25.10 6.52
N LYS A 21 8.18 -25.40 7.61
CA LYS A 21 8.41 -24.76 8.91
C LYS A 21 9.64 -25.34 9.61
N GLU A 22 9.90 -26.64 9.45
CA GLU A 22 11.07 -27.29 10.05
C GLU A 22 12.38 -26.93 9.35
N ASN A 23 12.35 -26.63 8.04
CA ASN A 23 13.51 -26.15 7.29
C ASN A 23 13.68 -24.61 7.32
N GLN A 24 13.06 -23.92 8.28
CA GLN A 24 13.41 -22.52 8.55
C GLN A 24 14.84 -22.45 9.08
N ASP A 25 15.62 -21.54 8.50
CA ASP A 25 17.04 -21.30 8.77
C ASP A 25 17.34 -21.27 10.28
N PRO A 26 18.32 -22.06 10.80
CA PRO A 26 18.69 -22.07 12.22
C PRO A 26 19.12 -20.69 12.78
N ASN A 27 19.25 -19.67 11.94
CA ASN A 27 19.43 -18.27 12.33
C ASN A 27 18.15 -17.56 12.81
N GLU A 28 16.96 -18.20 12.78
CA GLU A 28 15.70 -17.63 13.28
C GLU A 28 15.60 -17.52 14.82
N ARG A 29 16.63 -17.94 15.57
CA ARG A 29 16.73 -17.71 17.03
C ARG A 29 17.63 -16.53 17.40
N LYS A 30 17.64 -15.46 16.58
CA LYS A 30 18.14 -14.18 17.07
C LYS A 30 17.05 -13.53 17.91
N VAL A 31 17.40 -13.32 19.18
CA VAL A 31 16.70 -12.57 20.24
C VAL A 31 15.61 -11.65 19.69
N ASN A 32 14.42 -11.76 20.28
CA ASN A 32 13.28 -10.85 20.16
C ASN A 32 13.65 -9.42 20.63
N GLU A 33 14.60 -8.79 19.96
CA GLU A 33 14.87 -7.37 20.11
C GLU A 33 13.70 -6.65 19.44
N ARG A 34 12.84 -6.04 20.25
CA ARG A 34 11.79 -5.15 19.76
C ARG A 34 12.46 -4.07 18.93
N LYS A 35 12.27 -4.13 17.61
CA LYS A 35 12.77 -3.12 16.69
C LYS A 35 12.14 -1.75 17.02
N PRO A 36 12.85 -0.64 16.81
CA PRO A 36 12.26 0.68 16.99
C PRO A 36 11.05 0.85 16.07
N LEU A 37 10.03 1.57 16.54
CA LEU A 37 8.87 1.93 15.71
C LEU A 37 9.33 2.86 14.59
N LEU A 38 8.80 2.64 13.38
CA LEU A 38 8.95 3.57 12.29
C LEU A 38 8.11 4.81 12.58
N SER A 39 8.76 5.96 12.64
CA SER A 39 8.13 7.27 12.77
C SER A 39 8.39 8.09 11.51
N PHE A 40 7.38 8.84 11.08
CA PHE A 40 7.53 9.80 10.00
C PHE A 40 7.93 11.15 10.58
N GLU A 41 9.19 11.53 10.40
CA GLU A 41 9.76 12.78 10.93
C GLU A 41 9.46 14.02 10.05
N GLY A 42 8.82 13.80 8.90
CA GLY A 42 8.41 14.87 7.99
C GLY A 42 7.13 15.58 8.44
N LYS A 43 6.72 16.58 7.66
CA LYS A 43 5.48 17.33 7.93
C LYS A 43 4.26 16.55 7.45
N LEU A 44 3.29 16.34 8.33
CA LEU A 44 1.96 15.86 7.94
C LEU A 44 1.10 17.06 7.52
N ARG A 45 0.49 16.99 6.33
CA ARG A 45 -0.43 18.00 5.81
C ARG A 45 -1.80 17.39 5.63
N TYR A 46 -2.66 17.60 6.62
CA TYR A 46 -4.05 17.16 6.59
C TYR A 46 -4.92 18.19 5.88
N LEU A 47 -5.58 17.77 4.79
CA LEU A 47 -6.42 18.61 3.93
C LEU A 47 -7.80 17.95 3.79
N TYR A 48 -8.86 18.75 3.90
CA TYR A 48 -10.25 18.28 3.84
C TYR A 48 -11.10 19.06 2.83
N THR A 49 -10.58 20.15 2.28
CA THR A 49 -11.25 20.93 1.23
C THR A 49 -10.73 20.53 -0.16
N VAL A 50 -11.62 20.64 -1.15
CA VAL A 50 -11.29 20.40 -2.56
C VAL A 50 -10.23 21.39 -3.04
N ASP A 51 -10.35 22.66 -2.66
CA ASP A 51 -9.47 23.76 -3.11
C ASP A 51 -8.04 23.60 -2.58
N ASP A 52 -7.86 23.21 -1.31
CA ASP A 52 -6.53 22.94 -0.76
C ASP A 52 -5.85 21.79 -1.50
N CYS A 53 -6.62 20.73 -1.79
CA CYS A 53 -6.12 19.57 -2.52
C CYS A 53 -5.77 19.94 -3.97
N CYS A 54 -6.58 20.78 -4.61
CA CYS A 54 -6.27 21.33 -5.93
C CYS A 54 -4.95 22.10 -5.90
N CYS A 55 -4.80 23.06 -4.99
CA CYS A 55 -3.59 23.88 -4.86
C CYS A 55 -2.33 23.02 -4.69
N VAL A 56 -2.40 21.97 -3.86
CA VAL A 56 -1.27 21.06 -3.64
C VAL A 56 -0.95 20.25 -4.91
N CYS A 57 -1.96 19.70 -5.59
CA CYS A 57 -1.75 18.95 -6.82
C CYS A 57 -1.20 19.82 -7.95
N GLU A 58 -1.68 21.06 -8.11
CA GLU A 58 -1.14 22.02 -9.07
C GLU A 58 0.32 22.36 -8.79
N ALA A 59 0.67 22.60 -7.52
CA ALA A 59 2.04 22.86 -7.12
C ALA A 59 2.97 21.66 -7.39
N ILE A 60 2.48 20.43 -7.21
CA ILE A 60 3.24 19.22 -7.54
C ILE A 60 3.39 19.09 -9.05
N LEU A 61 2.33 19.25 -9.83
CA LEU A 61 2.37 19.18 -11.29
C LEU A 61 3.35 20.20 -11.88
N LYS A 62 3.37 21.44 -11.37
CA LYS A 62 4.35 22.45 -11.77
C LYS A 62 5.79 22.01 -11.50
N LYS A 63 6.05 21.34 -10.37
CA LYS A 63 7.38 20.78 -10.07
C LYS A 63 7.79 19.66 -11.02
N LEU A 64 6.83 18.91 -11.59
CA LEU A 64 7.12 17.84 -12.55
C LEU A 64 7.65 18.36 -13.90
N GLU A 65 7.51 19.64 -14.19
CA GLU A 65 8.11 20.26 -15.39
C GLU A 65 9.63 20.12 -15.38
N THR A 66 10.24 20.26 -14.20
CA THR A 66 11.70 20.22 -14.01
C THR A 66 12.25 18.86 -13.58
N LEU A 67 11.38 17.93 -13.16
CA LEU A 67 11.78 16.59 -12.72
C LEU A 67 11.72 15.60 -13.89
N GLU A 68 12.57 14.59 -13.88
CA GLU A 68 12.47 13.46 -14.82
C GLU A 68 11.39 12.47 -14.38
N GLU A 69 11.39 12.14 -13.09
CA GLU A 69 10.46 11.21 -12.46
C GLU A 69 10.16 11.63 -11.02
N LEU A 70 8.96 11.30 -10.52
CA LEU A 70 8.54 11.47 -9.14
C LEU A 70 7.99 10.15 -8.60
N ILE A 71 8.68 9.59 -7.61
CA ILE A 71 8.22 8.43 -6.84
C ILE A 71 7.36 8.92 -5.68
N VAL A 72 6.16 8.38 -5.55
CA VAL A 72 5.17 8.79 -4.55
C VAL A 72 4.70 7.57 -3.78
N GLY A 73 5.02 7.51 -2.48
CA GLY A 73 4.38 6.53 -1.59
C GLY A 73 2.88 6.81 -1.53
N PHE A 74 2.04 5.80 -1.69
CA PHE A 74 0.60 5.98 -1.80
C PHE A 74 -0.15 4.89 -1.02
N ASP A 75 -1.16 5.30 -0.26
CA ASP A 75 -2.01 4.39 0.51
C ASP A 75 -3.42 4.98 0.69
N LEU A 76 -4.39 4.13 1.00
CA LEU A 76 -5.81 4.50 1.16
C LEU A 76 -6.36 3.93 2.46
N GLU A 77 -7.22 4.70 3.13
CA GLU A 77 -7.96 4.22 4.30
C GLU A 77 -9.47 4.31 4.05
N TRP A 78 -10.21 3.33 4.57
CA TRP A 78 -11.65 3.26 4.45
C TRP A 78 -12.29 2.57 5.65
N PRO A 79 -13.51 2.97 6.05
CA PRO A 79 -14.24 2.26 7.08
C PRO A 79 -14.57 0.83 6.63
N VAL A 80 -14.38 -0.13 7.52
CA VAL A 80 -14.74 -1.54 7.31
C VAL A 80 -15.98 -1.86 8.13
N ASP A 81 -17.03 -2.38 7.48
CA ASP A 81 -18.18 -2.93 8.19
C ASP A 81 -18.07 -4.46 8.20
N PHE A 82 -17.73 -5.01 9.37
CA PHE A 82 -17.53 -6.45 9.56
C PHE A 82 -18.83 -7.28 9.52
N ARG A 83 -20.00 -6.64 9.37
CA ARG A 83 -21.26 -7.37 9.16
C ARG A 83 -21.25 -8.08 7.81
N ARG A 84 -21.73 -9.32 7.81
CA ARG A 84 -21.74 -10.21 6.64
C ARG A 84 -22.38 -9.52 5.43
N GLY A 85 -21.63 -9.43 4.33
CA GLY A 85 -22.08 -8.84 3.06
C GLY A 85 -21.93 -7.31 2.95
N ARG A 86 -21.44 -6.60 3.97
CA ARG A 86 -21.35 -5.13 3.97
C ARG A 86 -20.02 -4.57 3.47
N GLY A 87 -18.99 -5.42 3.37
CA GLY A 87 -17.79 -5.18 2.57
C GLY A 87 -16.96 -3.96 3.01
N GLN A 88 -16.11 -3.51 2.08
CA GLN A 88 -15.29 -2.32 2.26
C GLN A 88 -16.13 -1.07 1.98
N GLY A 89 -16.13 -0.09 2.90
CA GLY A 89 -16.71 1.22 2.65
C GLY A 89 -15.97 2.00 1.55
N ARG A 90 -16.50 3.17 1.20
CA ARG A 90 -15.82 4.11 0.29
C ARG A 90 -14.53 4.61 0.92
N THR A 91 -13.52 4.90 0.11
CA THR A 91 -12.28 5.56 0.53
C THR A 91 -12.61 6.83 1.32
N ALA A 92 -12.08 6.91 2.53
CA ALA A 92 -12.25 8.03 3.45
C ALA A 92 -11.00 8.91 3.52
N LEU A 93 -9.82 8.32 3.36
CA LEU A 93 -8.54 9.02 3.36
C LEU A 93 -7.69 8.56 2.18
N ILE A 94 -7.07 9.50 1.50
CA ILE A 94 -5.98 9.24 0.55
C ILE A 94 -4.70 9.78 1.16
N GLN A 95 -3.67 8.95 1.23
CA GLN A 95 -2.36 9.32 1.74
C GLN A 95 -1.36 9.29 0.60
N PHE A 96 -0.55 10.34 0.46
CA PHE A 96 0.57 10.29 -0.47
C PHE A 96 1.79 11.08 0.00
N CYS A 97 2.95 10.48 -0.22
CA CYS A 97 4.24 10.94 0.27
C CYS A 97 5.20 11.13 -0.93
N PRO A 98 5.28 12.35 -1.50
CA PRO A 98 6.15 12.62 -2.65
C PRO A 98 7.62 12.84 -2.26
N SER A 99 7.93 12.91 -0.96
CA SER A 99 9.31 13.03 -0.44
C SER A 99 9.33 12.71 1.06
N GLN A 100 10.53 12.47 1.62
CA GLN A 100 10.68 12.25 3.06
C GLN A 100 10.28 13.47 3.93
N ALA A 101 10.19 14.67 3.33
CA ALA A 101 9.92 15.90 4.08
C ALA A 101 8.42 16.17 4.31
N VAL A 102 7.52 15.54 3.54
CA VAL A 102 6.07 15.81 3.64
C VAL A 102 5.24 14.61 3.21
N CYS A 103 4.17 14.35 3.97
CA CYS A 103 3.11 13.44 3.60
C CYS A 103 1.78 14.19 3.64
N TYR A 104 0.96 14.02 2.61
CA TYR A 104 -0.35 14.63 2.48
C TYR A 104 -1.44 13.62 2.82
N LEU A 105 -2.41 14.06 3.62
CA LEU A 105 -3.55 13.28 4.07
C LEU A 105 -4.81 13.98 3.58
N PHE A 106 -5.40 13.49 2.48
CA PHE A 106 -6.61 14.04 1.89
C PHE A 106 -7.82 13.33 2.48
N HIS A 107 -8.59 14.02 3.32
CA HIS A 107 -9.84 13.50 3.89
C HIS A 107 -10.98 13.68 2.90
N VAL A 108 -11.39 12.58 2.26
CA VAL A 108 -12.28 12.56 1.10
C VAL A 108 -13.60 11.82 1.34
N ILE A 109 -13.91 11.45 2.59
CA ILE A 109 -15.08 10.64 2.92
C ILE A 109 -16.41 11.24 2.42
N GLU A 110 -16.53 12.57 2.46
CA GLU A 110 -17.72 13.30 2.02
C GLU A 110 -17.69 13.64 0.52
N TRP A 111 -16.60 13.34 -0.18
CA TRP A 111 -16.43 13.74 -1.56
C TRP A 111 -17.15 12.78 -2.51
N HIS A 112 -17.92 13.35 -3.44
CA HIS A 112 -18.58 12.58 -4.49
C HIS A 112 -17.66 12.29 -5.68
N LYS A 113 -16.72 13.19 -5.97
CA LYS A 113 -15.75 13.08 -7.06
C LYS A 113 -14.38 13.58 -6.59
N LEU A 114 -13.32 13.07 -7.22
CA LEU A 114 -11.99 13.61 -7.01
C LEU A 114 -11.74 14.81 -7.94
N PRO A 115 -10.94 15.80 -7.51
CA PRO A 115 -10.53 16.91 -8.36
C PRO A 115 -9.84 16.40 -9.62
N LYS A 116 -10.17 16.99 -10.78
CA LYS A 116 -9.53 16.63 -12.06
C LYS A 116 -8.00 16.76 -11.98
N VAL A 117 -7.51 17.78 -11.28
CA VAL A 117 -6.07 17.98 -11.09
C VAL A 117 -5.41 16.87 -10.26
N PHE A 118 -6.10 16.29 -9.28
CA PHE A 118 -5.62 15.10 -8.57
C PHE A 118 -5.51 13.90 -9.52
N VAL A 119 -6.53 13.68 -10.36
CA VAL A 119 -6.50 12.61 -11.39
C VAL A 119 -5.36 12.82 -12.37
N ASN A 120 -5.14 14.06 -12.82
CA ASN A 120 -4.01 14.42 -13.67
C ASN A 120 -2.67 14.14 -12.97
N PHE A 121 -2.56 14.42 -11.67
CA PHE A 121 -1.36 14.14 -10.89
C PHE A 121 -1.06 12.64 -10.84
N ILE A 122 -2.02 11.79 -10.43
CA ILE A 122 -1.79 10.35 -10.30
C ILE A 122 -1.63 9.62 -11.64
N SER A 123 -2.07 10.22 -12.74
CA SER A 123 -1.92 9.69 -14.11
C SER A 123 -0.76 10.31 -14.89
N HIS A 124 -0.04 11.27 -14.31
CA HIS A 124 1.03 11.97 -15.01
C HIS A 124 2.17 10.99 -15.39
N PRO A 125 2.70 11.00 -16.62
CA PRO A 125 3.65 9.98 -17.10
C PRO A 125 4.95 9.90 -16.28
N LYS A 126 5.34 11.00 -15.64
CA LYS A 126 6.50 11.09 -14.74
C LYS A 126 6.22 10.63 -13.30
N VAL A 127 4.99 10.28 -12.94
CA VAL A 127 4.64 9.89 -11.56
C VAL A 127 4.59 8.37 -11.44
N LYS A 128 5.28 7.82 -10.44
CA LYS A 128 5.19 6.41 -10.03
C LYS A 128 4.64 6.31 -8.62
N LEU A 129 3.46 5.69 -8.50
CA LEU A 129 2.80 5.39 -7.25
C LEU A 129 3.35 4.07 -6.71
N VAL A 130 3.92 4.11 -5.50
CA VAL A 130 4.53 2.95 -4.85
C VAL A 130 3.78 2.58 -3.58
N GLY A 131 3.58 1.28 -3.41
CA GLY A 131 2.90 0.73 -2.25
C GLY A 131 2.89 -0.80 -2.30
N VAL A 132 2.32 -1.41 -1.27
CA VAL A 132 2.03 -2.84 -1.22
C VAL A 132 0.56 -3.02 -1.61
N ASN A 133 0.29 -3.79 -2.67
CA ASN A 133 -1.04 -3.91 -3.27
C ASN A 133 -1.57 -2.60 -3.89
N ILE A 134 -0.66 -1.73 -4.37
CA ILE A 134 -0.99 -0.41 -4.91
C ILE A 134 -1.99 -0.44 -6.07
N ARG A 135 -1.92 -1.49 -6.91
CA ARG A 135 -2.89 -1.67 -8.01
C ARG A 135 -4.32 -1.82 -7.47
N GLY A 136 -4.48 -2.51 -6.34
CA GLY A 136 -5.77 -2.68 -5.67
C GLY A 136 -6.32 -1.35 -5.17
N ASP A 137 -5.46 -0.50 -4.61
CA ASP A 137 -5.85 0.82 -4.13
C ASP A 137 -6.32 1.72 -5.27
N ILE A 138 -5.60 1.73 -6.39
CA ILE A 138 -6.00 2.50 -7.57
C ILE A 138 -7.32 1.98 -8.18
N TRP A 139 -7.53 0.67 -8.25
CA TRP A 139 -8.81 0.09 -8.68
C TRP A 139 -9.97 0.48 -7.75
N LYS A 140 -9.74 0.45 -6.44
CA LYS A 140 -10.71 0.90 -5.44
C LYS A 140 -11.05 2.37 -5.61
N LEU A 141 -10.04 3.21 -5.87
CA LEU A 141 -10.22 4.64 -6.13
C LEU A 141 -11.10 4.87 -7.37
N GLY A 142 -10.86 4.11 -8.44
CA GLY A 142 -11.69 4.12 -9.65
C GLY A 142 -13.15 3.76 -9.36
N ARG A 143 -13.39 2.69 -8.60
CA ARG A 143 -14.71 2.25 -8.16
C ARG A 143 -15.42 3.30 -7.29
N ASP A 144 -14.73 3.88 -6.32
CA ASP A 144 -15.33 4.72 -5.28
C ASP A 144 -15.64 6.15 -5.74
N PHE A 145 -14.97 6.64 -6.79
CA PHE A 145 -15.12 8.00 -7.32
C PHE A 145 -15.48 8.06 -8.82
N GLY A 146 -15.70 6.90 -9.47
CA GLY A 146 -16.12 6.84 -10.87
C GLY A 146 -15.06 7.28 -11.87
N ILE A 147 -13.80 6.86 -11.66
CA ILE A 147 -12.65 7.22 -12.50
C ILE A 147 -12.18 6.00 -13.29
N SER A 148 -11.86 6.19 -14.56
CA SER A 148 -11.17 5.15 -15.35
C SER A 148 -9.70 5.11 -14.95
N VAL A 149 -9.25 3.96 -14.45
CA VAL A 149 -7.90 3.83 -13.86
C VAL A 149 -7.01 2.81 -14.58
N THR A 150 -7.46 2.18 -15.66
CA THR A 150 -6.68 1.17 -16.39
C THR A 150 -5.30 1.68 -16.78
N SER A 151 -5.24 2.86 -17.40
CA SER A 151 -3.98 3.49 -17.81
C SER A 151 -3.08 3.83 -16.62
N ILE A 152 -3.65 4.26 -15.50
CA ILE A 152 -2.92 4.59 -14.27
C ILE A 152 -2.29 3.31 -13.70
N VAL A 153 -3.10 2.26 -13.62
CA VAL A 153 -2.67 0.95 -13.12
C VAL A 153 -1.53 0.39 -13.97
N GLU A 154 -1.58 0.53 -15.29
CA GLU A 154 -0.55 0.01 -16.20
C GLU A 154 0.72 0.85 -16.20
N ASN A 155 0.61 2.18 -16.18
CA ASN A 155 1.74 3.06 -16.47
C ASN A 155 2.34 3.74 -15.22
N ASN A 156 1.57 3.87 -14.15
CA ASN A 156 1.94 4.67 -12.98
C ASN A 156 2.14 3.83 -11.72
N THR A 157 1.72 2.57 -11.65
CA THR A 157 1.88 1.78 -10.41
C THR A 157 3.18 0.98 -10.39
N LEU A 158 3.84 0.97 -9.24
CA LEU A 158 5.02 0.15 -8.98
C LEU A 158 4.83 -0.62 -7.67
N GLU A 159 4.66 -1.94 -7.80
CA GLU A 159 4.35 -2.84 -6.69
C GLU A 159 5.61 -3.19 -5.89
N LEU A 160 5.67 -2.75 -4.63
CA LEU A 160 6.85 -2.93 -3.78
C LEU A 160 7.19 -4.41 -3.55
N ARG A 161 6.19 -5.29 -3.49
CA ARG A 161 6.41 -6.73 -3.31
C ARG A 161 7.21 -7.32 -4.47
N HIS A 162 6.89 -6.92 -5.69
CA HIS A 162 7.58 -7.38 -6.89
C HIS A 162 8.97 -6.75 -7.00
N LEU A 163 9.08 -5.46 -6.70
CA LEU A 163 10.37 -4.76 -6.67
C LEU A 163 11.31 -5.42 -5.66
N ALA A 164 10.84 -5.73 -4.45
CA ALA A 164 11.63 -6.38 -3.41
C ALA A 164 12.16 -7.75 -3.85
N ASN A 165 11.30 -8.59 -4.44
CA ASN A 165 11.75 -9.89 -4.97
C ASN A 165 12.84 -9.74 -6.04
N LYS A 166 12.70 -8.73 -6.92
CA LYS A 166 13.70 -8.43 -7.96
C LYS A 166 15.02 -7.92 -7.37
N VAL A 167 14.96 -6.97 -6.44
CA VAL A 167 16.15 -6.32 -5.86
C VAL A 167 16.90 -7.27 -4.93
N PHE A 168 16.19 -8.03 -4.10
CA PHE A 168 16.83 -8.95 -3.15
C PHE A 168 17.12 -10.33 -3.74
N SER A 169 16.67 -10.62 -4.96
CA SER A 169 16.79 -11.93 -5.60
C SER A 169 16.21 -13.07 -4.74
N ILE A 170 15.10 -12.78 -4.05
CA ILE A 170 14.37 -13.72 -3.18
C ILE A 170 12.96 -13.85 -3.74
N THR A 171 12.35 -15.03 -3.63
CA THR A 171 10.92 -15.23 -3.92
C THR A 171 10.17 -15.34 -2.59
N ASP A 172 9.58 -14.23 -2.14
CA ASP A 172 8.81 -14.19 -0.89
C ASP A 172 7.46 -13.47 -1.03
N CYS A 173 6.58 -13.75 -0.07
CA CYS A 173 5.35 -13.03 0.19
C CYS A 173 5.63 -11.84 1.11
N TRP A 174 6.06 -10.72 0.53
CA TRP A 174 6.29 -9.48 1.28
C TRP A 174 4.99 -8.87 1.81
N SER A 175 4.97 -8.39 3.05
CA SER A 175 3.99 -7.39 3.51
C SER A 175 4.71 -6.06 3.71
N LEU A 176 3.97 -4.97 3.87
CA LEU A 176 4.60 -3.68 4.17
C LEU A 176 5.40 -3.76 5.48
N ASP A 177 4.82 -4.38 6.51
CA ASP A 177 5.50 -4.65 7.79
C ASP A 177 6.80 -5.44 7.60
N ARG A 178 6.77 -6.54 6.84
CA ARG A 178 7.99 -7.33 6.56
C ARG A 178 9.03 -6.52 5.79
N LEU A 179 8.63 -5.68 4.84
CA LEU A 179 9.54 -4.81 4.11
C LEU A 179 10.19 -3.77 5.03
N VAL A 180 9.43 -3.14 5.92
CA VAL A 180 9.96 -2.18 6.92
C VAL A 180 10.95 -2.89 7.86
N VAL A 181 10.61 -4.08 8.33
CA VAL A 181 11.47 -4.92 9.18
C VAL A 181 12.75 -5.32 8.47
N TYR A 182 12.67 -5.65 7.18
CA TYR A 182 13.78 -6.14 6.37
C TYR A 182 14.71 -5.01 5.91
N VAL A 183 14.16 -3.92 5.38
CA VAL A 183 14.90 -2.80 4.78
C VAL A 183 15.32 -1.77 5.81
N LEU A 184 14.38 -1.32 6.65
CA LEU A 184 14.62 -0.21 7.60
C LEU A 184 15.05 -0.67 8.99
N LYS A 185 14.97 -1.98 9.26
CA LYS A 185 15.22 -2.57 10.59
C LYS A 185 14.35 -1.97 11.70
N GLN A 186 13.18 -1.46 11.33
CA GLN A 186 12.14 -0.90 12.19
C GLN A 186 10.88 -1.78 12.15
N GLN A 187 9.85 -1.43 12.91
CA GLN A 187 8.53 -2.07 12.85
C GLN A 187 7.44 -1.02 12.65
N LEU A 188 6.36 -1.40 11.96
CA LEU A 188 5.18 -0.55 11.86
C LEU A 188 4.40 -0.57 13.18
N ALA A 189 3.76 0.55 13.51
CA ALA A 189 2.76 0.55 14.56
C ALA A 189 1.59 -0.36 14.14
N LYS A 190 1.12 -1.20 15.06
CA LYS A 190 -0.09 -2.00 14.84
C LYS A 190 -1.29 -1.23 15.41
N PRO A 191 -2.42 -1.18 14.71
CA PRO A 191 -3.65 -0.66 15.30
C PRO A 191 -3.99 -1.46 16.55
N GLU A 192 -4.39 -0.77 17.62
CA GLU A 192 -4.86 -1.37 18.88
C GLU A 192 -6.18 -2.12 18.70
#